data_AF-W8VW13-F1
#
_entry.id   AF-W8VW13-F1
#
_cell.length_a   1.000
_cell.length_b   1.000
_cell.length_c   1.000
_cell.angle_alpha   90.00
_cell.angle_beta   90.00
_cell.angle_gamma   90.00
#
_symmetry.space_group_name_H-M   'P 1'
#
loop_
_entity.id
_entity.type
_entity.pdbx_description
1 polymer ?
#
loop_
_entity_poly.entity_id
_entity_poly.type
_entity_poly.pdbx_seq_one_letter_code
_entity_poly.pdbx_strand_id
1 'polypeptide(L)' 'MSDSTKANYNFVLALAFIGIGSWKTYDYFTGEEDMATYQVFFSVLLIVLGFYQLYRWWKAKNDTSVS' A
#
# COMPACT_ATOMS: atom_id res chain seq x y z
N MET A 1 15.52 17.61 4.36
CA MET A 1 14.08 17.35 4.16
C MET A 1 13.48 17.04 5.53
N SER A 2 12.49 17.81 5.98
CA SER A 2 11.86 17.62 7.29
C SER A 2 11.15 16.26 7.37
N ASP A 3 11.21 15.60 8.52
CA ASP A 3 10.66 14.25 8.74
C ASP A 3 9.16 14.15 8.38
N SER A 4 8.42 15.25 8.51
CA SER A 4 7.00 15.36 8.14
C SER A 4 6.75 15.20 6.63
N THR A 5 7.63 15.73 5.77
CA THR A 5 7.49 15.59 4.30
C THR A 5 7.80 14.17 3.85
N LYS A 6 8.75 13.52 4.52
CA LYS A 6 9.13 12.11 4.24
C LYS A 6 8.00 11.14 4.59
N ALA A 7 7.33 11.38 5.72
CA ALA A 7 6.18 10.59 6.15
C ALA A 7 4.97 10.73 5.20
N ASN A 8 4.71 11.94 4.70
CA ASN A 8 3.61 12.19 3.78
C ASN A 8 3.83 11.53 2.41
N TYR A 9 5.08 11.52 1.94
CA TYR A 9 5.44 10.84 0.70
C TYR A 9 5.23 9.33 0.78
N ASN A 10 5.64 8.69 1.89
CA ASN A 10 5.39 7.26 2.12
C ASN A 10 3.89 6.93 2.17
N PHE A 11 3.07 7.82 2.74
CA PHE A 11 1.61 7.63 2.79
C PHE A 11 0.99 7.66 1.39
N VAL A 12 1.34 8.65 0.57
CA VAL A 12 0.87 8.75 -0.82
C VAL A 12 1.37 7.55 -1.65
N LEU A 13 2.62 7.14 -1.47
CA LEU A 13 3.19 5.98 -2.14
C LEU A 13 2.48 4.68 -1.76
N ALA A 14 2.15 4.51 -0.47
CA ALA A 14 1.38 3.36 0.01
C ALA A 14 -0.03 3.31 -0.60
N LEU A 15 -0.72 4.46 -0.67
CA LEU A 15 -2.02 4.55 -1.35
C LEU A 15 -1.92 4.24 -2.85
N ALA A 16 -0.87 4.73 -3.53
CA ALA A 16 -0.62 4.40 -4.92
C ALA A 16 -0.37 2.91 -5.12
N PHE A 17 0.41 2.26 -4.25
CA PHE A 17 0.63 0.81 -4.30
C PHE A 17 -0.64 0.00 -4.05
N ILE A 18 -1.48 0.41 -3.09
CA ILE A 18 -2.77 -0.24 -2.84
C ILE A 18 -3.69 -0.08 -4.05
N GLY A 19 -3.78 1.12 -4.63
CA GLY A 19 -4.62 1.39 -5.81
C GLY A 19 -4.17 0.60 -7.03
N ILE A 20 -2.89 0.67 -7.38
CA ILE A 20 -2.32 -0.05 -8.53
C ILE A 20 -2.42 -1.56 -8.31
N GLY A 21 -2.06 -2.06 -7.13
CA GLY A 21 -2.15 -3.49 -6.82
C GLY A 21 -3.58 -4.01 -6.88
N SER A 22 -4.55 -3.24 -6.37
CA SER A 22 -5.97 -3.61 -6.40
C SER A 22 -6.52 -3.62 -7.82
N TRP A 23 -6.21 -2.60 -8.63
CA TRP A 23 -6.58 -2.53 -10.03
C TRP A 23 -6.02 -3.73 -10.81
N LYS A 24 -4.72 -3.99 -10.64
CA LYS A 24 -4.05 -5.10 -11.30
C LYS A 24 -4.59 -6.48 -10.90
N THR A 25 -4.98 -6.61 -9.63
CA THR A 25 -5.63 -7.83 -9.13
C THR A 25 -7.05 -7.95 -9.69
N TYR A 26 -7.77 -6.83 -9.83
CA TYR A 26 -9.09 -6.79 -10.44
C TYR A 26 -9.05 -7.23 -11.91
N ASP A 27 -8.13 -6.69 -12.71
CA ASP A 27 -7.94 -7.07 -14.13
C ASP A 27 -7.63 -8.57 -14.30
N TYR A 28 -6.90 -9.15 -13.35
CA TYR A 28 -6.67 -10.59 -13.30
C TYR A 28 -7.94 -11.38 -12.99
N PHE A 29 -8.75 -10.92 -12.03
CA PHE A 29 -10.01 -11.58 -11.67
C PHE A 29 -11.09 -11.45 -12.75
N THR A 30 -11.09 -10.37 -13.53
CA THR A 30 -11.98 -10.18 -14.68
C THR A 30 -11.51 -10.93 -15.92
N GLY A 31 -10.30 -11.50 -15.90
CA GLY A 31 -9.73 -12.27 -17.00
C GLY A 31 -9.34 -11.40 -18.20
N GLU A 32 -9.19 -10.08 -18.01
CA GLU A 32 -8.76 -9.16 -19.06
C GLU A 32 -7.27 -9.30 -19.37
N GLU A 33 -6.47 -9.71 -18.38
CA GLU A 33 -5.05 -9.99 -18.57
C GLU A 33 -4.66 -11.37 -18.02
N ASP A 34 -3.99 -12.16 -18.86
CA ASP A 34 -3.45 -13.48 -18.53
C ASP A 34 -2.17 -13.30 -17.68
N MET A 35 -2.35 -12.85 -16.44
CA MET A 35 -1.24 -12.68 -15.50
C MET A 35 -0.86 -14.00 -14.86
N ALA A 36 0.45 -14.28 -14.80
CA ALA A 36 0.94 -15.42 -14.06
C ALA A 36 0.63 -15.28 -12.56
N THR A 37 0.29 -16.39 -11.90
CA THR A 37 -0.12 -16.44 -10.48
C THR A 37 0.88 -15.76 -9.54
N TYR A 38 2.18 -15.80 -9.84
CA TYR A 38 3.21 -15.11 -9.05
C TYR A 38 3.06 -13.59 -9.07
N GLN A 39 2.58 -13.02 -10.18
CA GLN A 39 2.44 -11.58 -10.36
C GLN A 39 1.26 -11.07 -9.53
N VAL A 40 0.18 -11.83 -9.48
CA VAL A 40 -0.99 -11.58 -8.62
C VAL A 40 -0.60 -11.69 -7.15
N PHE A 41 0.16 -12.73 -6.79
CA PHE A 41 0.66 -12.91 -5.43
C PHE A 41 1.52 -11.72 -4.99
N PHE A 42 2.41 -11.23 -5.86
CA PHE A 42 3.20 -10.03 -5.61
C PHE A 42 2.33 -8.77 -5.47
N SER A 43 1.31 -8.60 -6.31
CA SER A 43 0.35 -7.49 -6.21
C SER A 43 -0.37 -7.49 -4.87
N VAL A 44 -0.88 -8.65 -4.44
CA VAL A 44 -1.53 -8.80 -3.12
C VAL A 44 -0.54 -8.51 -1.99
N LEU A 45 0.69 -8.99 -2.09
CA LEU A 45 1.74 -8.71 -1.10
C LEU A 45 2.03 -7.21 -0.98
N LEU A 46 2.11 -6.50 -2.12
CA LEU A 46 2.30 -5.05 -2.18
C LEU A 46 1.14 -4.28 -1.53
N ILE A 47 -0.11 -4.72 -1.76
CA ILE A 47 -1.29 -4.15 -1.11
C ILE A 47 -1.19 -4.32 0.41
N VAL A 48 -0.89 -5.53 0.89
CA VAL A 48 -0.75 -5.82 2.33
C VAL A 48 0.37 -4.97 2.96
N LEU A 49 1.51 -4.84 2.29
CA LEU A 49 2.61 -3.99 2.75
C LEU A 49 2.24 -2.51 2.78
N GLY A 50 1.46 -2.03 1.81
CA GLY A 50 0.91 -0.67 1.78
C GLY A 50 0.00 -0.41 2.98
N PHE A 51 -0.96 -1.32 3.24
CA PHE A 51 -1.83 -1.22 4.42
C PHE A 51 -1.04 -1.29 5.73
N TYR A 52 0.00 -2.13 5.80
CA TYR A 52 0.86 -2.23 6.97
C TYR A 52 1.64 -0.93 7.23
N GLN A 53 2.17 -0.27 6.19
CA GLN A 53 2.78 1.06 6.34
C GLN A 53 1.77 2.11 6.81
N LEU A 54 0.56 2.09 6.24
CA LEU A 54 -0.52 2.99 6.63
C LEU A 54 -0.89 2.81 8.11
N TYR A 55 -1.04 1.56 8.54
CA TYR A 55 -1.36 1.19 9.92
C TYR A 55 -0.24 1.61 10.88
N ARG A 56 1.02 1.35 10.54
CA ARG A 56 2.17 1.78 11.34
C ARG A 56 2.22 3.29 11.47
N TRP A 57 1.96 4.03 10.38
CA TRP A 57 1.90 5.49 10.41
C TRP A 57 0.76 6.00 11.29
N TRP A 58 -0.42 5.41 11.18
CA TRP A 58 -1.58 5.76 12.00
C TRP A 58 -1.34 5.47 13.49
N LYS A 59 -0.74 4.33 13.81
CA LYS A 59 -0.32 3.98 15.17
C LYS A 59 0.72 4.96 15.73
N ALA A 60 1.75 5.29 14.95
CA ALA A 60 2.80 6.23 15.37
C ALA A 60 2.24 7.63 15.69
N LYS A 61 1.20 8.07 14.96
CA LYS A 61 0.46 9.31 15.24
C LYS A 61 -0.34 9.25 16.54
N ASN A 62 -0.95 8.10 16.86
CA ASN A 62 -1.74 7.95 18.08
C ASN A 62 -0.85 7.90 19.34
N ASP A 63 0.34 7.28 19.24
CA ASP A 63 1.29 7.19 20.36
C ASP A 63 1.88 8.57 20.76
N THR A 64 1.89 9.57 19.86
CA THR A 64 2.34 10.95 20.17
C THR A 64 1.28 11.82 20.84
N SER A 65 0.05 11.33 21.01
CA SER A 65 -1.04 12.05 21.70
C SER A 65 -1.21 11.67 23.17
N VAL A 66 -0.44 10.68 23.65
CA VAL A 66 -0.55 10.12 25.01
C VAL A 66 0.70 10.41 25.87
N SER A 67 1.61 11.30 25.42
CA SER A 67 2.79 11.74 26.17
C SER A 67 2.72 13.21 26.54
#